data_AF-W1XFD3-F1
#
_entry.id   AF-W1XFD3-F1
#
_cell.length_a   1.000
_cell.length_b   1.000
_cell.length_c   1.000
_cell.angle_alpha   90.00
_cell.angle_beta   90.00
_cell.angle_gamma   90.00
#
_symmetry.space_group_name_H-M   'P 1'
#
loop_
_entity.id
_entity.type
_entity.pdbx_description
1 polymer ?
#
loop_
_entity_poly.entity_id
_entity_poly.type
_entity_poly.pdbx_seq_one_letter_code
_entity_poly.pdbx_strand_id
1 'polypeptide(L)'
;QQHGNIASVGFGMYVSMLEEAIAKAQNKEVERDVSIDPAIDLEVDAFIDDAYIKDSARKISVYQRLLHIKSKEQLDDMTDELIDRFGTPTDPVDRLLRIAQI
;
A
#
# COMPACT_ATOMS: atom_id res chain seq x y z
N GLN A 1 -10.44 7.35 26.93
CA GLN A 1 -11.28 7.11 25.73
C GLN A 1 -10.49 6.21 24.79
N GLN A 2 -10.53 4.90 25.04
CA GLN A 2 -9.75 3.86 24.34
C GLN A 2 -10.72 2.81 23.79
N HIS A 3 -11.54 3.19 22.80
CA HIS A 3 -12.41 2.23 22.12
C HIS A 3 -12.32 2.30 20.58
N GLY A 4 -11.44 3.14 20.01
CA GLY A 4 -11.29 3.30 18.55
C GLY A 4 -10.33 2.31 17.87
N ASN A 5 -9.40 1.69 18.59
CA ASN A 5 -8.32 0.90 17.97
C ASN A 5 -8.66 -0.58 17.70
N ILE A 6 -9.86 -1.03 18.04
CA ILE A 6 -10.23 -2.46 17.89
C ILE A 6 -10.79 -2.74 16.48
N ALA A 7 -11.29 -1.73 15.76
CA ALA A 7 -11.91 -1.93 14.45
C ALA A 7 -10.90 -2.03 13.28
N SER A 8 -9.72 -1.40 13.37
CA SER A 8 -8.76 -1.33 12.25
C SER A 8 -7.89 -2.59 12.08
N VAL A 9 -7.82 -3.45 13.10
CA VAL A 9 -7.01 -4.70 13.04
C VAL A 9 -7.80 -5.86 12.39
N GLY A 10 -9.09 -5.67 12.11
CA GLY A 10 -9.98 -6.73 11.64
C GLY A 10 -9.71 -7.21 10.22
N PHE A 11 -9.38 -6.29 9.29
CA PHE A 11 -9.16 -6.64 7.89
C PHE A 11 -7.79 -7.29 7.66
N GLY A 12 -6.73 -6.76 8.27
CA GLY A 12 -5.38 -7.34 8.17
C GLY A 12 -5.33 -8.77 8.72
N MET A 13 -5.97 -9.02 9.86
CA MET A 13 -6.08 -10.37 10.43
C MET A 13 -6.91 -11.31 9.56
N TYR A 14 -7.95 -10.81 8.88
CA TYR A 14 -8.74 -11.63 7.95
C TYR A 14 -7.92 -12.05 6.73
N VAL A 15 -7.16 -11.13 6.14
CA VAL A 15 -6.25 -11.41 5.01
C VAL A 15 -5.18 -12.41 5.44
N SER A 16 -4.55 -12.23 6.60
CA SER A 16 -3.51 -13.15 7.08
C SER A 16 -4.05 -14.56 7.35
N MET A 17 -5.26 -14.68 7.91
CA MET A 17 -5.90 -15.99 8.12
C MET A 17 -6.28 -16.67 6.80
N LEU A 18 -6.67 -15.90 5.78
CA LEU A 18 -7.00 -16.43 4.46
C LEU A 18 -5.76 -16.94 3.73
N GLU A 19 -4.66 -16.19 3.77
CA GLU A 19 -3.37 -16.59 3.23
C GLU A 19 -2.85 -17.88 3.90
N GLU A 20 -3.00 -17.99 5.22
CA GLU A 20 -2.64 -19.20 5.98
C GLU A 20 -3.47 -20.42 5.56
N ALA A 21 -4.77 -20.25 5.36
CA ALA A 21 -5.66 -21.34 4.93
C ALA A 21 -5.29 -21.84 3.51
N ILE A 22 -4.97 -20.93 2.60
CA ILE A 22 -4.57 -21.25 1.22
C ILE A 22 -3.21 -21.96 1.21
N ALA A 23 -2.23 -21.49 1.99
CA ALA A 23 -0.92 -22.09 2.06
C ALA A 23 -0.93 -23.50 2.68
N LYS A 24 -1.73 -23.71 3.73
CA LYS A 24 -1.97 -25.05 4.31
C LYS A 24 -2.59 -26.01 3.30
N ALA A 25 -3.53 -25.55 2.48
CA ALA A 25 -4.12 -26.37 1.42
C ALA A 25 -3.10 -26.73 0.32
N GLN A 26 -2.03 -25.95 0.16
CA GLN A 26 -0.98 -26.17 -0.84
C GLN A 26 0.26 -26.91 -0.30
N ASN A 27 0.27 -27.37 0.97
CA ASN A 27 1.45 -27.98 1.61
C ASN A 27 2.72 -27.10 1.53
N LYS A 28 2.56 -25.78 1.57
CA LYS A 28 3.67 -24.83 1.62
C LYS A 28 3.87 -24.33 3.04
N GLU A 29 5.11 -24.28 3.50
CA GLU A 29 5.44 -23.58 4.75
C GLU A 29 5.19 -22.08 4.55
N VAL A 30 4.38 -21.50 5.44
CA VAL A 30 4.19 -20.05 5.50
C VAL A 30 5.35 -19.50 6.32
N GLU A 31 6.36 -18.97 5.65
CA GLU A 31 7.26 -18.03 6.31
C GLU A 31 6.38 -16.85 6.77
N ARG A 32 6.23 -16.69 8.08
CA ARG A 32 5.66 -15.47 8.64
C ARG A 32 6.64 -14.35 8.34
N ASP A 33 6.50 -13.72 7.20
CA ASP A 33 6.92 -12.33 7.08
C ASP A 33 6.00 -11.58 8.03
N VAL A 34 6.47 -11.35 9.25
CA VAL A 34 5.88 -10.37 10.15
C VAL A 34 6.11 -9.05 9.43
N SER A 35 5.21 -8.72 8.50
CA SER A 35 5.12 -7.38 7.97
C SER A 35 4.84 -6.52 9.19
N ILE A 36 5.90 -5.87 9.66
CA ILE A 36 5.79 -4.73 10.55
C ILE A 36 4.92 -3.79 9.74
N ASP A 37 3.64 -3.69 10.08
CA ASP A 37 2.74 -2.71 9.52
C ASP A 37 3.30 -1.36 10.00
N PRO A 38 4.05 -0.62 9.16
CA PRO A 38 4.69 0.59 9.61
C PRO A 38 3.58 1.62 9.74
N ALA A 39 3.02 1.74 10.95
CA ALA A 39 2.05 2.76 11.27
C ALA A 39 2.78 4.12 11.30
N ILE A 40 2.78 4.80 10.16
CA ILE A 40 3.31 6.15 10.02
C ILE A 40 2.17 7.13 10.34
N ASP A 41 2.21 7.74 11.53
CA ASP A 41 1.30 8.81 11.93
C ASP A 41 1.87 10.16 11.46
N LEU A 42 1.38 10.66 10.33
CA LEU A 42 1.78 11.94 9.73
C LEU A 42 0.55 12.82 9.55
N GLU A 43 0.62 14.07 9.99
CA GLU A 43 -0.37 15.12 9.70
C GLU A 43 -0.22 15.65 8.26
N VAL A 44 -0.18 14.75 7.28
CA VAL A 44 0.06 15.06 5.88
C VAL A 44 -0.95 14.32 5.00
N ASP A 45 -1.66 15.06 4.17
CA ASP A 45 -2.53 14.49 3.14
C ASP A 45 -1.68 13.77 2.07
N ALA A 46 -1.63 12.44 2.16
CA ALA A 46 -0.90 11.56 1.25
C ALA A 46 -1.81 10.45 0.73
N PHE A 47 -2.33 10.62 -0.49
CA PHE A 47 -3.25 9.68 -1.11
C PHE A 47 -3.35 9.92 -2.61
N ILE A 48 -3.84 8.91 -3.34
CA ILE A 48 -4.18 9.04 -4.76
C ILE A 48 -5.55 9.70 -4.90
N ASP A 49 -5.58 10.98 -5.26
CA ASP A 49 -6.81 11.72 -5.50
C ASP A 49 -7.48 11.39 -6.85
N ASP A 50 -8.73 11.81 -7.01
CA ASP A 50 -9.52 11.59 -8.24
C ASP A 50 -9.08 12.44 -9.44
N ALA A 51 -8.35 13.53 -9.19
CA ALA A 51 -7.81 14.40 -10.24
C ALA A 51 -6.61 13.73 -10.94
N TYR A 52 -5.84 12.91 -10.21
CA TYR A 52 -4.74 12.15 -10.77
C TYR A 52 -5.19 10.82 -11.39
N ILE A 53 -5.91 9.99 -10.64
CA ILE A 53 -6.43 8.71 -11.14
C ILE A 53 -7.90 8.61 -10.76
N LYS A 54 -8.82 8.70 -11.72
CA LYS A 54 -10.26 8.62 -11.42
C LYS A 54 -10.78 7.20 -11.19
N ASP A 55 -10.12 6.20 -11.78
CA ASP A 55 -10.55 4.80 -11.75
C ASP A 55 -10.09 4.12 -10.44
N SER A 56 -11.04 3.74 -9.59
CA SER A 56 -10.78 3.09 -8.31
C SER A 56 -10.02 1.77 -8.43
N ALA A 57 -10.24 0.98 -9.49
CA ALA A 57 -9.51 -0.26 -9.70
C ALA A 57 -8.03 0.03 -10.01
N ARG A 58 -7.75 1.10 -10.76
CA ARG A 58 -6.37 1.56 -11.01
C ARG A 58 -5.73 2.07 -9.73
N LYS A 59 -6.44 2.84 -8.89
CA LYS A 59 -5.92 3.27 -7.58
C LYS A 59 -5.48 2.09 -6.73
N ILE A 60 -6.33 1.07 -6.61
CA ILE A 60 -6.02 -0.14 -5.84
C ILE A 60 -4.77 -0.83 -6.39
N SER A 61 -4.64 -0.95 -7.71
CA SER A 61 -3.44 -1.52 -8.33
C SER A 61 -2.18 -0.73 -8.00
N VAL A 62 -2.23 0.61 -8.01
CA VAL A 62 -1.09 1.46 -7.63
C VAL A 62 -0.75 1.28 -6.16
N TYR A 63 -1.73 1.27 -5.24
CA TYR A 63 -1.48 1.01 -3.82
C TYR A 63 -0.86 -0.36 -3.59
N GLN A 64 -1.37 -1.41 -4.23
CA GLN A 64 -0.78 -2.74 -4.13
C GLN A 64 0.65 -2.78 -4.61
N ARG A 65 0.96 -2.08 -5.71
CA ARG A 65 2.35 -2.00 -6.21
C ARG A 65 3.26 -1.27 -5.24
N LEU A 66 2.82 -0.15 -4.65
CA LEU A 66 3.58 0.58 -3.64
C LEU A 66 3.98 -0.30 -2.45
N LEU A 67 3.09 -1.20 -1.98
CA LEU A 67 3.38 -2.13 -0.89
C LEU A 67 4.49 -3.15 -1.20
N HIS A 68 4.77 -3.40 -2.49
CA HIS A 68 5.79 -4.37 -2.92
C HIS A 68 7.12 -3.71 -3.33
N ILE A 69 7.22 -2.38 -3.26
CA ILE A 69 8.46 -1.66 -3.54
C ILE A 69 9.45 -1.90 -2.40
N LYS A 70 10.66 -2.34 -2.75
CA LYS A 70 11.74 -2.64 -1.80
C LYS A 70 12.99 -1.81 -2.02
N SER A 71 13.04 -1.00 -3.08
CA SER A 71 14.18 -0.14 -3.39
C SER A 71 13.73 1.20 -3.95
N LYS A 72 14.59 2.20 -3.78
CA LYS A 72 14.39 3.52 -4.39
C LYS A 72 14.27 3.45 -5.92
N GLU A 73 15.08 2.61 -6.56
CA GLU A 73 15.05 2.43 -8.02
C GLU A 73 13.68 1.92 -8.50
N GLN A 74 13.06 0.97 -7.78
CA GLN A 74 11.72 0.50 -8.08
C GLN A 74 10.65 1.58 -7.90
N LEU A 75 10.83 2.48 -6.94
CA LEU A 75 9.96 3.63 -6.73
C LEU A 75 10.11 4.67 -7.84
N ASP A 76 11.34 4.97 -8.23
CA ASP A 76 11.65 5.90 -9.32
C ASP A 76 11.06 5.38 -10.64
N ASP A 77 11.28 4.10 -10.97
CA ASP A 77 10.69 3.43 -12.15
C ASP A 77 9.16 3.48 -12.16
N MET A 78 8.54 3.21 -11.01
CA MET A 78 7.09 3.29 -10.87
C MET A 78 6.59 4.73 -11.00
N THR A 79 7.32 5.70 -10.47
CA THR A 79 6.97 7.12 -10.57
C THR A 79 7.03 7.59 -12.01
N ASP A 80 8.05 7.20 -12.77
CA ASP A 80 8.17 7.49 -14.20
C ASP A 80 7.02 6.86 -15.00
N GLU A 81 6.63 5.61 -14.68
CA GLU A 81 5.47 4.98 -15.31
C GLU A 81 4.16 5.73 -14.99
N LEU A 82 3.99 6.19 -13.74
CA LEU A 82 2.82 6.98 -13.35
C LEU A 82 2.80 8.31 -14.10
N ILE A 83 3.96 8.96 -14.27
CA ILE A 83 4.09 10.21 -15.03
C ILE A 83 3.75 10.01 -16.51
N ASP A 84 4.25 8.96 -17.14
CA ASP A 84 3.95 8.65 -18.54
C ASP A 84 2.45 8.39 -18.76
N ARG A 85 1.80 7.71 -17.81
CA ARG A 85 0.40 7.28 -17.94
C ARG A 85 -0.63 8.31 -17.50
N PHE A 86 -0.32 9.10 -16.47
CA PHE A 86 -1.27 9.99 -15.79
C PHE A 86 -0.79 11.44 -15.74
N GLY A 87 0.44 11.73 -16.17
CA GLY A 87 1.04 13.05 -16.12
C GLY A 87 1.62 13.40 -14.76
N THR A 88 1.83 14.68 -14.52
CA THR A 88 2.44 15.18 -13.27
C THR A 88 1.58 14.81 -12.05
N PRO A 89 2.16 14.16 -11.02
CA PRO A 89 1.48 13.89 -9.76
C PRO A 89 0.96 15.18 -9.12
N THR A 90 -0.22 15.08 -8.50
CA THR A 90 -0.73 16.12 -7.62
C THR A 90 0.03 16.12 -6.29
N ASP A 91 -0.04 17.22 -5.54
CA ASP A 91 0.61 17.34 -4.23
C ASP A 91 0.38 16.14 -3.27
N PRO A 92 -0.86 15.63 -3.07
CA PRO A 92 -1.08 14.48 -2.20
C PRO A 92 -0.49 13.17 -2.75
N VAL A 93 -0.40 13.01 -4.08
CA VAL A 93 0.24 11.85 -4.71
C VAL A 93 1.75 11.92 -4.57
N ASP A 94 2.36 13.08 -4.80
CA ASP A 94 3.80 13.29 -4.62
C ASP A 94 4.22 13.00 -3.17
N ARG A 95 3.43 13.47 -2.20
CA ARG A 95 3.64 13.16 -0.77
C ARG A 95 3.55 11.66 -0.50
N LEU A 96 2.57 10.95 -1.07
CA LEU A 96 2.42 9.51 -0.92
C LEU A 96 3.66 8.77 -1.43
N LEU A 97 4.16 9.13 -2.62
CA LEU A 97 5.36 8.53 -3.21
C LEU A 97 6.59 8.78 -2.33
N ARG A 98 6.75 9.99 -1.79
CA ARG A 98 7.85 10.30 -0.87
C ARG A 98 7.79 9.52 0.43
N ILE A 99 6.60 9.29 0.98
CA ILE A 99 6.43 8.49 2.20
C ILE A 99 6.81 7.03 1.92
N ALA A 100 6.46 6.50 0.75
CA ALA A 100 6.84 5.15 0.34
C ALA A 100 8.36 4.96 0.14
N GLN A 101 9.15 6.04 0.16
CA GLN A 101 10.61 6.01 0.09
C GLN A 101 11.28 5.79 1.47
N ILE A 102 10.55 6.01 2.57
CA ILE A 102 11.05 5.97 3.96
C ILE A 102 11.10 4.53 4.45
#